data_AF-A0A966PU29-F1
#
_entry.id   AF-A0A966PU29-F1
#
_cell.length_a   1.000
_cell.length_b   1.000
_cell.length_c   1.000
_cell.angle_alpha   90.00
_cell.angle_beta   90.00
_cell.angle_gamma   90.00
#
_symmetry.space_group_name_H-M   'P 1'
#
loop_
_entity.id
_entity.type
_entity.pdbx_description
1 polymer ?
#
loop_
_entity_poly.entity_id
_entity_poly.type
_entity_poly.pdbx_seq_one_letter_code
_entity_poly.pdbx_strand_id
1 'polypeptide(L)'
;MTIDFDKYVQFVGAVTSPASRNITEFVDHILELKDQGADIQRLLTAACGITAEGGEFTEIVKKIAFQGKPYNKDNIYHMKRELGDILWYIAQACIALDISFEEIAQMNFEKLTARYPEGAFSIERSENRVANDL
;
A
#
# COMPACT_ATOMS: atom_id res chain seq x y z
N MET A 1 35.67 -12.21 -10.64
CA MET A 1 34.58 -12.09 -11.62
C MET A 1 34.18 -10.63 -11.65
N THR A 2 34.21 -9.98 -12.81
CA THR A 2 33.87 -8.56 -12.95
C THR A 2 32.50 -8.46 -13.60
N ILE A 3 31.58 -7.69 -13.01
CA ILE A 3 30.24 -7.50 -13.56
C ILE A 3 30.33 -6.60 -14.79
N ASP A 4 29.68 -7.00 -15.87
CA ASP A 4 29.52 -6.23 -17.10
C ASP A 4 28.18 -5.47 -17.02
N PHE A 5 28.24 -4.18 -16.68
CA PHE A 5 27.04 -3.36 -16.49
C PHE A 5 26.30 -3.09 -17.79
N ASP A 6 26.97 -3.11 -18.95
CA ASP A 6 26.32 -2.90 -20.24
C ASP A 6 25.43 -4.09 -20.59
N LYS A 7 25.94 -5.31 -20.39
CA LYS A 7 25.12 -6.53 -20.54
C LYS A 7 23.95 -6.55 -19.57
N TYR A 8 24.15 -6.07 -18.34
CA TYR A 8 23.08 -5.96 -17.36
C TYR A 8 21.98 -4.99 -17.82
N VAL A 9 22.34 -3.79 -18.28
CA VAL A 9 21.38 -2.79 -18.78
C VAL A 9 20.64 -3.32 -20.01
N GLN A 10 21.33 -3.98 -20.94
CA GLN A 10 20.70 -4.63 -22.09
C GLN A 10 19.70 -5.70 -21.67
N PHE A 11 20.08 -6.55 -20.71
CA PHE A 11 19.19 -7.56 -20.17
C PHE A 11 17.94 -6.95 -19.53
N VAL A 12 18.11 -5.93 -18.67
CA VAL A 12 16.99 -5.21 -18.04
C VAL A 12 16.06 -4.64 -19.11
N GLY A 13 16.61 -3.97 -20.13
CA GLY A 13 15.82 -3.46 -21.25
C GLY A 13 15.09 -4.55 -22.03
N ALA A 14 15.71 -5.72 -22.22
CA ALA A 14 15.11 -6.84 -22.94
C ALA A 14 13.94 -7.50 -22.18
N VAL A 15 14.00 -7.55 -20.85
CA VAL A 15 12.93 -8.15 -20.01
C VAL A 15 11.88 -7.15 -19.52
N THR A 16 12.06 -5.86 -19.77
CA THR A 16 11.06 -4.83 -19.46
C THR A 16 9.87 -4.91 -20.42
N SER A 17 8.65 -4.77 -19.90
CA SER A 17 7.42 -4.89 -20.71
C SER A 17 7.38 -3.87 -21.86
N PRO A 18 6.64 -4.17 -22.96
CA PRO A 18 6.43 -3.21 -24.05
C PRO A 18 5.81 -1.89 -23.58
N ALA A 19 4.73 -1.97 -22.77
CA ALA A 19 4.05 -0.80 -22.21
C ALA A 19 4.94 0.06 -21.29
N SER A 20 6.04 -0.48 -20.73
CA SER A 20 7.01 0.32 -19.97
C SER A 20 8.11 0.93 -20.84
N ARG A 21 8.31 0.46 -22.08
CA ARG A 21 9.38 0.92 -22.98
C ARG A 21 8.89 1.81 -24.12
N ASN A 22 7.60 1.76 -24.44
CA ASN A 22 7.03 2.46 -25.58
C ASN A 22 5.73 3.17 -25.18
N ILE A 23 5.65 4.47 -25.48
CA ILE A 23 4.51 5.31 -25.10
C ILE A 23 3.22 4.95 -25.84
N THR A 24 3.30 4.53 -27.10
CA THR A 24 2.14 4.08 -27.87
C THR A 24 1.56 2.83 -27.24
N GLU A 25 2.39 1.82 -26.97
CA GLU A 25 1.99 0.59 -26.28
C GLU A 25 1.41 0.87 -24.88
N PHE A 26 1.99 1.84 -24.15
CA PHE A 26 1.46 2.28 -22.86
C PHE A 26 0.05 2.87 -22.99
N VAL A 27 -0.13 3.81 -23.91
CA VAL A 27 -1.41 4.49 -24.11
C VAL A 27 -2.47 3.52 -24.61
N ASP A 28 -2.12 2.65 -25.55
CA ASP A 28 -3.02 1.62 -26.06
C ASP A 28 -3.48 0.71 -24.93
N HIS A 29 -2.57 0.25 -24.06
CA HIS A 29 -2.94 -0.55 -22.90
C HIS A 29 -3.82 0.19 -21.88
N ILE A 30 -3.59 1.49 -21.67
CA ILE A 30 -4.44 2.31 -20.80
C ILE A 30 -5.86 2.44 -21.39
N LEU A 31 -5.99 2.56 -22.71
CA LEU A 31 -7.29 2.57 -23.39
C LEU A 31 -7.99 1.21 -23.27
N GLU A 32 -7.26 0.10 -23.41
CA GLU A 32 -7.80 -1.25 -23.18
C GLU A 32 -8.33 -1.42 -21.76
N LEU A 33 -7.57 -0.98 -20.74
CA LEU A 33 -7.99 -1.04 -19.33
C LEU A 33 -9.24 -0.20 -19.08
N LYS A 34 -9.32 1.00 -19.68
CA LYS A 34 -10.52 1.83 -19.63
C LYS A 34 -11.72 1.10 -20.23
N ASP A 35 -11.54 0.42 -21.36
CA ASP A 35 -12.63 -0.31 -22.03
C ASP A 35 -13.06 -1.56 -21.24
N GLN A 36 -12.19 -2.09 -20.38
CA GLN A 36 -12.51 -3.12 -19.37
C GLN A 36 -13.20 -2.54 -18.11
N GLY A 37 -13.37 -1.22 -18.03
CA GLY A 37 -14.05 -0.54 -16.92
C GLY A 37 -13.13 -0.04 -15.80
N ALA A 38 -11.81 -0.10 -15.94
CA ALA A 38 -10.89 0.37 -14.91
C ALA A 38 -10.76 1.91 -14.91
N ASP A 39 -10.95 2.56 -13.75
CA ASP A 39 -10.55 3.97 -13.51
C ASP A 39 -9.02 4.02 -13.24
N ILE A 40 -8.24 3.63 -14.24
CA ILE A 40 -6.79 3.40 -14.09
C ILE A 40 -6.04 4.67 -13.70
N GLN A 41 -6.43 5.84 -14.21
CA GLN A 41 -5.83 7.12 -13.82
C GLN A 41 -5.99 7.42 -12.33
N ARG A 42 -7.15 7.11 -11.74
CA ARG A 42 -7.39 7.33 -10.32
C ARG A 42 -6.73 6.25 -9.47
N LEU A 43 -6.71 5.00 -9.93
CA LEU A 43 -5.93 3.92 -9.30
C LEU A 43 -4.43 4.26 -9.25
N LEU A 44 -3.87 4.79 -10.33
CA LEU A 44 -2.48 5.26 -10.37
C LEU A 44 -2.26 6.43 -9.41
N THR A 45 -3.20 7.38 -9.36
CA THR A 45 -3.16 8.50 -8.39
C THR A 45 -3.14 7.97 -6.95
N ALA A 46 -4.02 7.03 -6.63
CA ALA A 46 -4.09 6.42 -5.30
C ALA A 46 -2.80 5.65 -4.95
N ALA A 47 -2.33 4.78 -5.86
CA ALA A 47 -1.14 3.97 -5.63
C ALA A 47 0.13 4.81 -5.42
N CYS A 48 0.33 5.83 -6.25
CA CYS A 48 1.48 6.74 -6.13
C CYS A 48 1.40 7.53 -4.82
N GLY A 49 0.23 8.07 -4.49
CA GLY A 49 0.04 8.87 -3.28
C GLY A 49 0.20 8.06 -1.99
N ILE A 50 -0.43 6.89 -1.89
CA ILE A 50 -0.25 5.99 -0.72
C ILE A 50 1.24 5.70 -0.50
N THR A 51 2.00 5.46 -1.57
CA THR A 51 3.43 5.17 -1.49
C THR A 51 4.22 6.40 -1.03
N ALA A 52 3.93 7.58 -1.59
CA ALA A 52 4.60 8.84 -1.24
C ALA A 52 4.36 9.20 0.24
N GLU A 53 3.10 9.28 0.67
CA GLU A 53 2.75 9.66 2.05
C GLU A 53 3.15 8.57 3.06
N GLY A 54 3.10 7.30 2.66
CA GLY A 54 3.67 6.20 3.45
C GLY A 54 5.18 6.35 3.67
N GLY A 55 5.89 6.88 2.67
CA GLY A 55 7.29 7.28 2.78
C GLY A 55 7.50 8.44 3.75
N GLU A 56 6.67 9.47 3.69
CA GLU A 56 6.73 10.62 4.62
C GLU A 56 6.49 10.21 6.07
N PHE A 57 5.46 9.39 6.31
CA PHE A 57 5.20 8.78 7.62
C PHE A 57 6.44 7.99 8.10
N THR A 58 6.98 7.14 7.23
CA THR A 58 8.17 6.32 7.53
C THR A 58 9.38 7.19 7.85
N GLU A 59 9.58 8.31 7.17
CA GLU A 59 10.68 9.23 7.42
C GLU A 59 10.64 9.79 8.84
N ILE A 60 9.45 10.16 9.34
CA ILE A 60 9.28 10.64 10.72
C ILE A 60 9.62 9.54 11.72
N VAL A 61 9.08 8.34 11.54
CA VAL A 61 9.34 7.18 12.42
C VAL A 61 10.84 6.83 12.42
N LYS A 62 11.47 6.78 11.25
CA LYS A 62 12.91 6.51 11.08
C LYS A 62 13.76 7.56 11.79
N LYS A 63 13.42 8.84 11.69
CA LYS A 63 14.10 9.93 12.37
C LYS A 63 14.05 9.79 13.90
N ILE A 64 12.90 9.38 14.44
CA ILE A 64 12.75 9.11 15.88
C ILE A 64 13.58 7.89 16.28
N ALA A 65 13.42 6.77 15.56
CA ALA A 65 14.04 5.50 15.91
C ALA A 65 15.57 5.50 15.78
N PHE A 66 16.11 6.14 14.74
CA PHE A 66 17.52 5.97 14.36
C PHE A 66 18.35 7.26 14.36
N GLN A 67 17.71 8.43 14.47
CA GLN A 67 18.40 9.73 14.37
C GLN A 67 18.19 10.61 15.61
N GLY A 68 17.59 10.05 16.67
CA GLY A 68 17.46 10.71 17.97
C GLY A 68 16.43 11.84 18.01
N LYS A 69 15.49 11.92 17.05
CA LYS A 69 14.36 12.86 17.17
C LYS A 69 13.45 12.44 18.34
N PRO A 70 12.93 13.39 19.13
CA PRO A 70 12.13 13.06 20.30
C PRO A 70 10.75 12.55 19.92
N TYR A 71 10.23 11.58 20.67
CA TYR A 71 8.82 11.21 20.60
C TYR A 71 7.98 12.23 21.40
N ASN A 72 7.53 13.30 20.73
CA ASN A 72 6.81 14.41 21.35
C ASN A 72 5.53 14.76 20.57
N LYS A 73 4.76 15.72 21.10
CA LYS A 73 3.46 16.11 20.52
C LYS A 73 3.58 16.56 19.06
N ASP A 74 4.64 17.27 18.70
CA ASP A 74 4.83 17.79 17.35
C ASP A 74 5.09 16.67 16.35
N ASN A 75 6.01 15.75 16.66
CA ASN A 75 6.28 14.61 15.78
C ASN A 75 5.10 13.64 15.71
N ILE A 76 4.34 13.46 16.80
CA ILE A 76 3.08 12.70 16.79
C ILE A 76 2.04 13.39 15.89
N TYR A 77 1.95 14.71 15.95
CA TYR A 77 1.05 15.47 15.10
C TYR A 77 1.39 15.29 13.61
N HIS A 78 2.67 15.39 13.25
CA HIS A 78 3.12 15.12 11.88
C HIS A 78 2.81 13.70 11.43
N MET A 79 3.11 12.68 12.25
CA MET A 79 2.73 11.30 11.91
C MET A 79 1.22 11.14 11.64
N LYS A 80 0.37 11.81 12.42
CA LYS A 80 -1.09 11.78 12.19
C LYS A 80 -1.50 12.51 10.91
N ARG A 81 -0.80 13.57 10.52
CA ARG A 81 -1.01 14.28 9.26
C ARG A 81 -0.75 13.35 8.08
N GLU A 82 0.41 12.68 8.09
CA GLU A 82 0.75 11.72 7.03
C GLU A 82 -0.25 10.56 6.97
N LEU A 83 -0.72 10.05 8.11
CA LEU A 83 -1.80 9.05 8.13
C LEU A 83 -3.11 9.57 7.52
N GLY A 84 -3.42 10.86 7.71
CA GLY A 84 -4.57 11.50 7.08
C GLY A 84 -4.40 11.65 5.57
N ASP A 85 -3.20 11.98 5.11
CA ASP A 85 -2.90 12.12 3.70
C ASP A 85 -2.89 10.73 3.01
N ILE A 86 -2.40 9.67 3.68
CA ILE A 86 -2.61 8.27 3.26
C ILE A 86 -4.09 7.94 3.15
N LEU A 87 -4.91 8.29 4.15
CA LEU A 87 -6.36 8.04 4.12
C LEU A 87 -7.04 8.72 2.93
N TRP A 88 -6.58 9.92 2.55
CA TRP A 88 -7.06 10.62 1.36
C TRP A 88 -6.81 9.81 0.08
N TYR A 89 -5.62 9.24 -0.09
CA TYR A 89 -5.35 8.41 -1.26
C TYR A 89 -6.02 7.04 -1.20
N ILE A 90 -6.29 6.48 -0.01
CA ILE A 90 -7.17 5.33 0.12
C ILE A 90 -8.58 5.69 -0.37
N ALA A 91 -9.09 6.89 -0.05
CA ALA A 91 -10.39 7.35 -0.57
C ALA A 91 -10.40 7.42 -2.11
N GLN A 92 -9.29 7.82 -2.73
CA GLN A 92 -9.16 7.80 -4.19
C GLN A 92 -9.26 6.38 -4.75
N ALA A 93 -8.65 5.38 -4.08
CA ALA A 93 -8.81 3.97 -4.47
C ALA A 93 -10.25 3.49 -4.27
N CYS A 94 -10.92 3.85 -3.17
CA CYS A 94 -12.32 3.55 -2.93
C CYS A 94 -13.20 4.04 -4.08
N ILE A 95 -13.05 5.30 -4.49
CA ILE A 95 -13.80 5.90 -5.60
C ILE A 95 -13.51 5.16 -6.91
N ALA A 96 -12.25 4.84 -7.18
CA ALA A 96 -11.85 4.17 -8.42
C ALA A 96 -12.37 2.72 -8.52
N LEU A 97 -12.57 2.07 -7.39
CA LEU A 97 -13.05 0.69 -7.26
C LEU A 97 -14.55 0.59 -7.01
N ASP A 98 -15.25 1.72 -6.86
CA ASP A 98 -16.67 1.79 -6.47
C ASP A 98 -16.99 1.04 -5.17
N ILE A 99 -16.13 1.19 -4.16
CA ILE A 99 -16.28 0.57 -2.84
C ILE A 99 -16.27 1.62 -1.73
N SER A 100 -16.84 1.27 -0.56
CA SER A 100 -16.80 2.14 0.62
C SER A 100 -15.64 1.80 1.57
N PHE A 101 -15.36 2.70 2.51
CA PHE A 101 -14.40 2.41 3.58
C PHE A 101 -14.89 1.27 4.47
N GLU A 102 -16.19 1.20 4.73
CA GLU A 102 -16.84 0.15 5.50
C GLU A 102 -16.64 -1.21 4.83
N GLU A 103 -16.79 -1.28 3.51
CA GLU A 103 -16.57 -2.50 2.74
C GLU A 103 -15.11 -2.96 2.84
N ILE A 104 -14.14 -2.06 2.64
CA ILE A 104 -12.71 -2.39 2.80
C ILE A 104 -12.41 -2.88 4.22
N ALA A 105 -12.94 -2.22 5.24
CA ALA A 105 -12.73 -2.59 6.63
C ALA A 105 -13.34 -3.97 6.94
N GLN A 106 -14.54 -4.24 6.44
CA GLN A 106 -15.25 -5.51 6.61
C GLN A 106 -14.49 -6.66 5.91
N MET A 107 -14.05 -6.47 4.67
CA MET A 107 -13.23 -7.46 3.96
C MET A 107 -11.93 -7.77 4.71
N ASN A 108 -11.31 -6.75 5.32
CA ASN A 108 -10.12 -6.94 6.14
C ASN A 108 -10.43 -7.76 7.40
N PHE A 109 -11.51 -7.42 8.10
CA PHE A 109 -11.99 -8.09 9.30
C PHE A 109 -12.30 -9.57 9.04
N GLU A 110 -13.05 -9.88 7.98
CA GLU A 110 -13.39 -11.27 7.60
C GLU A 110 -12.15 -12.09 7.29
N LYS A 111 -11.21 -11.52 6.53
CA LYS A 111 -9.93 -12.15 6.21
C LYS A 111 -9.12 -12.45 7.47
N LEU A 112 -9.09 -11.54 8.44
CA LEU A 112 -8.37 -11.75 9.71
C LEU A 112 -9.08 -12.79 10.58
N THR A 113 -10.41 -12.73 10.67
CA THR A 113 -11.22 -13.70 11.43
C THR A 113 -11.08 -15.12 10.89
N ALA A 114 -11.01 -15.29 9.57
CA ALA A 114 -10.78 -16.60 8.95
C ALA A 114 -9.38 -17.17 9.24
N ARG A 115 -8.37 -16.29 9.41
CA ARG A 115 -6.99 -16.69 9.78
C ARG A 115 -6.84 -17.01 11.27
N TYR A 116 -7.70 -16.41 12.10
CA TYR A 116 -7.69 -16.56 13.55
C TYR A 116 -9.11 -16.91 14.02
N PRO A 117 -9.60 -18.15 13.72
CA PRO A 117 -11.00 -18.54 13.97
C PRO A 117 -11.38 -18.54 15.46
N GLU A 118 -10.42 -18.57 16.37
CA GLU A 118 -10.64 -18.43 17.81
C GLU A 118 -10.80 -16.97 18.27
N GLY A 119 -10.55 -15.99 17.40
CA GLY A 119 -10.49 -14.56 17.68
C GLY A 119 -11.72 -13.77 17.26
N ALA A 120 -12.91 -14.18 17.68
CA ALA A 120 -14.00 -13.21 17.83
C ALA A 120 -13.46 -12.11 18.75
N PHE A 121 -13.38 -10.86 18.26
CA PHE A 121 -12.74 -9.74 18.95
C PHE A 121 -13.49 -9.35 20.25
N SER A 122 -13.43 -10.20 21.28
CA SER A 122 -13.90 -9.92 22.63
C SER A 122 -12.70 -9.90 23.58
N ILE A 123 -12.63 -8.83 24.38
CA ILE A 123 -11.55 -8.55 25.33
C ILE A 123 -11.36 -9.71 26.34
N GLU A 124 -12.42 -10.44 26.64
CA GLU A 124 -12.51 -11.45 27.70
C GLU A 124 -11.84 -12.80 27.36
N ARG A 125 -11.69 -13.17 26.08
CA ARG A 125 -11.04 -14.43 25.67
C ARG A 125 -9.52 -14.34 25.55
N SER A 126 -8.94 -13.13 25.57
CA SER A 126 -7.48 -12.94 25.49
C SER A 126 -6.74 -13.43 26.74
N GLU A 127 -7.41 -13.53 27.90
CA GLU A 127 -6.74 -13.84 29.18
C GLU A 127 -6.81 -15.32 29.61
N ASN A 128 -7.71 -16.14 29.05
CA ASN A 128 -7.89 -17.54 29.45
C ASN A 128 -7.77 -18.47 28.24
N ARG A 129 -6.54 -18.95 27.96
CA ARG A 129 -6.25 -19.86 26.85
C ARG A 129 -6.65 -21.30 27.19
N VAL A 130 -7.27 -22.00 26.24
CA VAL A 130 -7.46 -23.46 26.33
C VAL A 130 -6.24 -24.15 25.72
N ALA A 131 -5.85 -25.29 26.29
CA ALA A 131 -4.62 -25.98 25.91
C ALA A 131 -4.73 -26.64 24.53
N ASN A 132 -3.70 -26.40 23.71
CA ASN A 132 -3.44 -26.92 22.36
C ASN A 132 -4.22 -26.32 21.19
N ASP A 133 -4.03 -25.02 20.91
CA ASP A 133 -4.23 -24.55 19.53
C ASP A 133 -3.00 -23.77 19.02
N LEU A 134 -2.56 -24.17 17.82
CA LEU A 134 -1.29 -23.85 17.13
C LEU A 134 -1.54 -22.89 15.97
#